data_AF-A0A843G783-F1
#
_entry.id   AF-A0A843G783-F1
#
_cell.length_a   1.000
_cell.length_b   1.000
_cell.length_c   1.000
_cell.angle_alpha   90.00
_cell.angle_beta   90.00
_cell.angle_gamma   90.00
#
_symmetry.space_group_name_H-M   'P 1'
#
loop_
_entity.id
_entity.type
_entity.pdbx_description
1 polymer ?
#
loop_
_entity_poly.entity_id
_entity_poly.type
_entity_poly.pdbx_seq_one_letter_code
_entity_poly.pdbx_strand_id
1 'polypeptide(L)' 'MRKEDIDYSVYLVTDRRNKTDEEFLNIIEEAIKGGTTIVQLREKTASTKDFYQLALKVKEITS' A
#
# COMPACT_ATOMS: atom_id res chain seq x y z
N MET A 1 11.89 -9.13 8.56
CA MET A 1 10.90 -8.89 9.63
C MET A 1 10.38 -10.23 10.10
N ARG A 2 10.47 -10.55 11.39
CA ARG A 2 9.82 -11.75 11.94
C ARG A 2 8.35 -11.44 12.20
N LYS A 3 7.51 -12.46 12.35
CA LYS A 3 6.07 -12.27 12.53
C LYS A 3 5.74 -11.46 13.79
N GLU A 4 6.56 -11.63 14.82
CA GLU A 4 6.44 -10.97 16.12
C GLU A 4 6.84 -9.49 16.07
N ASP A 5 7.58 -9.07 15.04
CA ASP A 5 8.05 -7.68 14.87
C ASP A 5 7.01 -6.80 14.16
N ILE A 6 5.87 -7.36 13.72
CA ILE A 6 4.85 -6.63 12.95
C ILE A 6 3.90 -5.89 13.89
N ASP A 7 3.89 -4.56 13.82
CA ASP A 7 2.92 -3.72 14.52
C ASP A 7 1.61 -3.60 13.72
N TYR A 8 0.53 -4.13 14.26
CA TYR A 8 -0.81 -4.09 13.66
C TYR A 8 -1.69 -2.95 14.19
N SER A 9 -1.15 -2.00 14.95
CA SER A 9 -1.91 -0.90 15.58
C SER A 9 -2.73 -0.10 14.58
N VAL A 10 -2.16 0.24 13.41
CA VAL A 10 -2.88 0.93 12.33
C VAL A 10 -2.66 0.20 11.01
N TYR A 11 -3.65 -0.60 10.63
CA TYR A 11 -3.62 -1.43 9.43
C TYR A 11 -4.41 -0.81 8.27
N LEU A 12 -3.70 -0.23 7.31
CA LEU A 12 -4.28 0.26 6.06
C LEU A 12 -4.47 -0.88 5.05
N VAL A 13 -5.70 -1.07 4.58
CA VAL A 13 -6.02 -1.92 3.42
C VAL A 13 -6.45 -1.03 2.27
N THR A 14 -5.78 -1.12 1.13
CA THR A 14 -5.98 -0.16 0.04
C THR A 14 -7.18 -0.50 -0.86
N ASP A 15 -7.69 0.52 -1.55
CA ASP A 15 -8.71 0.41 -2.60
C ASP A 15 -8.48 1.51 -3.64
N ARG A 16 -7.87 1.13 -4.78
CA ARG A 16 -7.44 2.08 -5.81
C ARG A 16 -8.62 2.76 -6.52
N ARG A 17 -9.71 2.03 -6.76
CA ARG A 17 -10.88 2.51 -7.52
C ARG A 17 -10.45 3.22 -8.82
N ASN A 18 -10.80 4.48 -8.97
CA ASN A 18 -10.55 5.31 -10.15
C ASN A 18 -9.34 6.24 -9.98
N LYS A 19 -8.49 6.03 -8.96
CA LYS A 19 -7.32 6.87 -8.71
C LYS A 19 -6.21 6.59 -9.71
N THR A 20 -5.51 7.65 -10.10
CA THR A 20 -4.23 7.53 -10.78
C THR A 20 -3.19 6.88 -9.86
N ASP A 21 -2.08 6.40 -10.43
CA ASP A 21 -0.97 5.87 -9.61
C ASP A 21 -0.44 6.95 -8.64
N GLU A 22 -0.33 8.19 -9.09
CA GLU A 22 0.18 9.30 -8.28
C GLU A 22 -0.74 9.61 -7.09
N GLU A 23 -2.04 9.76 -7.34
CA GLU A 23 -3.03 9.98 -6.28
C GLU A 23 -3.03 8.83 -5.26
N PHE A 24 -2.94 7.60 -5.77
CA PHE A 24 -2.95 6.40 -4.94
C PHE A 24 -1.71 6.30 -4.05
N LEU A 25 -0.52 6.54 -4.62
CA LEU A 25 0.74 6.51 -3.87
C LEU A 25 0.81 7.63 -2.84
N ASN A 26 0.39 8.85 -3.22
CA ASN A 26 0.37 9.99 -2.30
C ASN A 26 -0.53 9.74 -1.08
N ILE A 27 -1.71 9.12 -1.27
CA ILE A 27 -2.59 8.75 -0.14
C ILE A 27 -1.91 7.75 0.80
N ILE A 28 -1.17 6.78 0.27
CA ILE A 28 -0.44 5.81 1.09
C ILE A 28 0.70 6.51 1.84
N GLU A 29 1.46 7.38 1.18
CA GLU A 29 2.54 8.15 1.83
C GLU A 29 2.02 9.03 2.98
N GLU A 30 0.93 9.76 2.76
CA GLU A 30 0.32 10.59 3.80
C GLU A 30 -0.23 9.74 4.95
N ALA A 31 -0.77 8.56 4.67
CA ALA A 31 -1.21 7.63 5.71
C ALA A 31 -0.03 7.08 6.54
N ILE A 32 1.11 6.81 5.91
CA ILE A 32 2.35 6.41 6.59
C ILE A 32 2.85 7.54 7.48
N LYS A 33 2.93 8.78 6.96
CA LYS A 33 3.29 9.98 7.75
C LYS A 33 2.34 10.20 8.92
N GLY A 34 1.07 9.82 8.77
CA GLY A 34 0.04 9.84 9.81
C GLY A 34 0.10 8.69 10.83
N GLY A 35 1.06 7.78 10.74
CA GLY A 35 1.27 6.70 11.72
C GLY A 35 0.70 5.33 11.32
N THR A 36 0.44 5.09 10.03
CA THR A 36 0.11 3.73 9.54
C THR A 36 1.30 2.79 9.77
N THR A 37 1.04 1.64 10.40
CA THR A 37 2.09 0.68 10.80
C THR A 37 2.21 -0.51 9.85
N ILE A 38 1.17 -0.77 9.06
CA ILE A 38 1.16 -1.81 8.03
C ILE A 38 0.22 -1.45 6.87
N VAL A 39 0.65 -1.76 5.65
CA VAL A 39 -0.11 -1.52 4.41
C VAL A 39 -0.35 -2.85 3.68
N GLN A 40 -1.61 -3.17 3.39
CA GLN A 40 -1.99 -4.25 2.48
C GLN A 40 -2.46 -3.66 1.17
N LEU A 41 -1.68 -3.90 0.11
CA LEU A 41 -2.09 -3.57 -1.24
C LEU A 41 -3.15 -4.55 -1.74
N ARG A 42 -4.31 -4.03 -2.15
CA ARG A 42 -5.43 -4.86 -2.59
C ARG A 42 -6.02 -4.35 -3.90
N GLU A 43 -5.88 -5.18 -4.94
CA GLU A 43 -6.45 -4.96 -6.26
C GLU A 43 -7.40 -6.08 -6.65
N LYS A 44 -8.60 -5.72 -7.14
CA LYS A 44 -9.62 -6.70 -7.55
C LYS A 44 -9.72 -6.89 -9.06
N THR A 45 -9.33 -5.87 -9.82
CA THR A 45 -9.63 -5.78 -11.25
C THR A 45 -8.37 -5.66 -12.11
N ALA A 46 -7.23 -5.30 -11.51
CA ALA A 46 -5.96 -5.21 -12.20
C ALA A 46 -5.51 -6.59 -12.71
N SER A 47 -4.84 -6.61 -13.86
CA SER A 47 -4.12 -7.82 -14.30
C SER A 47 -2.99 -8.12 -13.30
N THR A 48 -2.53 -9.38 -13.26
CA THR A 48 -1.40 -9.77 -12.41
C THR A 48 -0.16 -8.91 -12.68
N LYS A 49 0.08 -8.55 -13.95
CA LYS A 49 1.22 -7.71 -14.34
C LYS A 49 1.08 -6.29 -13.77
N ASP A 50 -0.08 -5.68 -13.92
CA ASP A 50 -0.31 -4.30 -13.45
C ASP A 50 -0.31 -4.23 -11.93
N PHE A 51 -0.92 -5.23 -11.28
CA PHE A 51 -0.89 -5.35 -9.82
C PHE A 51 0.56 -5.51 -9.32
N TYR A 52 1.38 -6.34 -9.96
CA TYR A 52 2.79 -6.47 -9.60
C TYR A 52 3.56 -5.16 -9.75
N GLN A 53 3.36 -4.42 -10.85
CA GLN A 53 4.02 -3.12 -11.03
C GLN A 53 3.58 -2.09 -9.99
N LEU A 54 2.29 -2.06 -9.64
CA LEU A 54 1.79 -1.22 -8.55
C LEU A 54 2.40 -1.62 -7.20
N ALA A 55 2.54 -2.92 -6.94
CA ALA A 55 3.15 -3.43 -5.72
C ALA A 55 4.61 -3.00 -5.57
N LEU A 56 5.37 -2.93 -6.67
CA LEU A 56 6.73 -2.40 -6.65
C LEU A 56 6.75 -0.92 -6.23
N LYS A 57 5.89 -0.10 -6.83
CA LYS A 57 5.78 1.33 -6.48
C LYS A 57 5.37 1.54 -5.02
N VAL A 58 4.40 0.77 -4.52
CA VAL A 58 3.99 0.83 -3.12
C VAL A 58 5.13 0.38 -2.19
N LYS A 59 5.90 -0.63 -2.58
CA LYS A 59 7.03 -1.10 -1.78
C LYS A 59 8.11 -0.04 -1.64
N GLU A 60 8.35 0.78 -2.66
CA GLU A 60 9.32 1.88 -2.61
C GLU A 60 9.00 2.90 -1.51
N ILE A 61 7.72 3.10 -1.20
CA ILE A 61 7.27 4.07 -0.17
C ILE A 61 6.98 3.42 1.20
N THR A 62 7.01 2.09 1.32
CA THR A 62 6.76 1.34 2.57
C THR A 62 8.00 0.59 3.09
N SER A 63 9.21 0.86 2.57
CA SER A 63 10.43 0.11 2.90
C SER A 63 11.08 0.50 4.22
#